data_AF-A0A0J7KKZ3-F1
#
_entry.id   AF-A0A0J7KKZ3-F1
#
_cell.length_a   1.000
_cell.length_b   1.000
_cell.length_c   1.000
_cell.angle_alpha   90.00
_cell.angle_beta   90.00
_cell.angle_gamma   90.00
#
_symmetry.space_group_name_H-M   'P 1'
#
loop_
_entity.id
_entity.type
_entity.pdbx_description
1 polymer ?
#
loop_
_entity_poly.entity_id
_entity_poly.type
_entity_poly.pdbx_seq_one_letter_code
_entity_poly.pdbx_strand_id
1 'polypeptide(L)'
;MSFHMTQVLTGHGCFAKYLRRIGRRAVTDCDFCGEEDGAMHTIRDCPNWDCERFNLRKALKLKRDFSLADIIEAILASWECWYTFSAYTKQIMREKEEKERSLERARAPSSTEEEEKEEDSE
;
A
#
# COMPACT_ATOMS: atom_id res chain seq x y z
N MET A 1 -0.44 -17.15 7.22
CA MET A 1 -0.32 -15.67 7.18
C MET A 1 0.53 -15.30 5.98
N SER A 2 0.09 -14.39 5.11
CA SER A 2 0.91 -13.92 3.98
C SER A 2 1.76 -12.70 4.39
N PHE A 3 2.87 -12.48 3.69
CA PHE A 3 3.75 -11.31 3.91
C PHE A 3 2.99 -9.98 3.85
N HIS A 4 2.19 -9.79 2.80
CA HIS A 4 1.38 -8.59 2.58
C HIS A 4 0.28 -8.39 3.65
N MET A 5 -0.35 -9.48 4.10
CA MET A 5 -1.32 -9.40 5.18
C MET A 5 -0.67 -8.92 6.49
N THR A 6 0.51 -9.47 6.84
CA THR A 6 1.26 -9.00 8.02
C THR A 6 1.63 -7.52 7.92
N GLN A 7 2.07 -7.07 6.74
CA GLN A 7 2.38 -5.66 6.50
C GLN A 7 1.16 -4.75 6.74
N VAL A 8 -0.01 -5.12 6.21
CA VAL A 8 -1.26 -4.39 6.41
C VAL A 8 -1.63 -4.34 7.90
N LEU A 9 -1.63 -5.49 8.59
CA LEU A 9 -2.01 -5.57 10.00
C LEU A 9 -1.09 -4.79 10.94
N THR A 10 0.17 -4.62 10.56
CA THR A 10 1.18 -3.93 11.37
C THR A 10 1.47 -2.50 10.89
N GLY A 11 0.87 -2.07 9.77
CA GLY A 11 1.13 -0.77 9.16
C GLY A 11 2.54 -0.62 8.59
N HIS A 12 3.15 -1.70 8.10
CA HIS A 12 4.46 -1.70 7.44
C HIS A 12 4.34 -1.83 5.92
N GLY A 13 5.46 -1.68 5.20
CA GLY A 13 5.53 -1.90 3.74
C GLY A 13 5.64 -0.59 2.97
N CYS A 14 4.90 -0.45 1.87
CA CYS A 14 4.97 0.71 1.00
C CYS A 14 4.01 1.86 1.38
N PHE A 15 3.43 1.84 2.59
CA PHE A 15 2.60 2.96 3.07
C PHE A 15 3.46 4.21 3.27
N ALA A 16 3.10 5.34 2.68
CA ALA A 16 3.90 6.56 2.78
C ALA A 16 4.07 7.04 4.23
N LYS A 17 3.07 6.84 5.10
CA LYS A 17 3.20 7.08 6.55
C LYS A 17 4.31 6.25 7.20
N TYR A 18 4.43 4.98 6.82
CA TYR A 18 5.50 4.10 7.29
C TYR A 18 6.85 4.50 6.69
N LEU A 19 6.92 4.73 5.38
CA LEU A 19 8.14 5.11 4.69
C LEU A 19 8.72 6.42 5.23
N ARG A 20 7.88 7.39 5.58
CA ARG A 20 8.30 8.62 6.27
C ARG A 20 8.88 8.36 7.64
N ARG A 21 8.24 7.48 8.43
CA ARG A 21 8.72 7.09 9.76
C ARG A 21 10.13 6.52 9.73
N ILE A 22 10.50 5.81 8.65
CA ILE A 22 11.85 5.22 8.48
C ILE A 22 12.78 6.06 7.59
N GLY A 23 12.41 7.30 7.25
CA GLY A 23 13.26 8.21 6.48
C GLY A 23 13.38 7.90 4.98
N ARG A 24 12.56 6.99 4.41
CA ARG A 24 12.57 6.66 2.98
C ARG A 24 11.71 7.60 2.11
N ARG A 25 10.85 8.41 2.73
CA ARG A 25 9.95 9.34 2.02
C ARG A 25 9.72 10.61 2.82
N ALA A 26 9.67 11.76 2.14
CA ALA A 26 9.42 13.05 2.81
C ALA A 26 7.94 13.29 3.13
N VAL A 27 7.05 12.80 2.27
CA VAL A 27 5.60 13.04 2.32
C VAL A 27 4.82 11.80 2.75
N THR A 28 3.62 11.99 3.32
CA THR A 28 2.74 10.90 3.79
C THR A 28 1.56 10.63 2.87
N ASP A 29 1.48 11.34 1.75
CA ASP A 29 0.35 11.32 0.82
C ASP A 29 0.33 10.03 0.00
N CYS A 30 -0.87 9.51 -0.20
CA CYS A 30 -1.15 8.33 -0.99
C CYS A 30 -0.97 8.64 -2.48
N ASP A 31 -0.15 7.85 -3.18
CA ASP A 31 0.15 8.04 -4.61
C ASP A 31 -1.05 7.88 -5.55
N PHE A 32 -2.20 7.45 -5.01
CA PHE A 32 -3.42 7.21 -5.77
C PHE A 32 -4.52 8.25 -5.53
N CYS A 33 -4.54 8.90 -4.36
CA CYS A 33 -5.64 9.82 -4.01
C CYS A 33 -5.22 11.06 -3.20
N GLY A 34 -3.94 11.19 -2.83
CA GLY A 34 -3.42 12.37 -2.12
C GLY A 34 -3.66 12.42 -0.61
N GLU A 35 -4.55 11.59 -0.05
CA GLU A 35 -4.81 11.55 1.40
C GLU A 35 -3.68 10.85 2.19
N GLU A 36 -3.69 10.96 3.53
CA GLU A 36 -2.68 10.30 4.38
C GLU A 36 -2.67 8.77 4.19
N ASP A 37 -1.53 8.24 3.75
CA ASP A 37 -1.36 6.85 3.37
C ASP A 37 -0.95 5.96 4.54
N GLY A 38 -1.95 5.38 5.20
CA GLY A 38 -1.79 4.29 6.15
C GLY A 38 -2.48 2.99 5.70
N ALA A 39 -2.30 1.93 6.49
CA ALA A 39 -2.95 0.64 6.24
C ALA A 39 -4.49 0.75 6.24
N MET A 40 -5.09 1.40 7.25
CA MET A 40 -6.55 1.59 7.30
C MET A 40 -7.06 2.43 6.13
N HIS A 41 -6.32 3.48 5.77
CA HIS A 41 -6.65 4.25 4.57
C HIS A 41 -6.66 3.35 3.33
N THR A 42 -5.60 2.57 3.11
CA THR A 42 -5.50 1.67 1.95
C THR A 42 -6.63 0.65 1.91
N ILE A 43 -6.95 -0.02 3.03
CA ILE A 43 -7.95 -1.10 3.01
C ILE A 43 -9.40 -0.60 3.07
N ARG A 44 -9.67 0.60 3.58
CA ARG A 44 -11.04 1.09 3.86
C ARG A 44 -11.43 2.38 3.15
N ASP A 45 -10.50 3.33 3.01
CA ASP A 45 -10.86 4.72 2.69
C ASP A 45 -10.43 5.12 1.27
N CYS A 46 -9.31 4.58 0.78
CA CYS A 46 -8.75 4.97 -0.51
C CYS A 46 -9.70 4.59 -1.67
N PRO A 47 -10.13 5.54 -2.51
CA PRO A 47 -11.09 5.28 -3.59
C PRO A 47 -10.53 4.37 -4.69
N ASN A 48 -9.20 4.31 -4.85
CA ASN A 48 -8.55 3.44 -5.84
C ASN A 48 -8.91 1.96 -5.66
N TRP A 49 -9.19 1.54 -4.44
CA TRP A 49 -9.48 0.14 -4.10
C TRP A 49 -10.97 -0.14 -3.89
N ASP A 50 -11.86 0.73 -4.37
CA ASP A 50 -13.31 0.60 -4.14
C ASP A 50 -13.88 -0.74 -4.64
N CYS A 51 -13.46 -1.19 -5.83
CA CYS A 51 -13.91 -2.44 -6.42
C CYS A 51 -13.46 -3.66 -5.61
N GLU A 52 -12.19 -3.74 -5.26
CA GLU A 52 -11.60 -4.82 -4.46
C GLU A 52 -12.20 -4.82 -3.05
N ARG A 53 -12.35 -3.63 -2.46
CA ARG A 53 -12.93 -3.44 -1.12
C ARG A 53 -14.40 -3.85 -1.09
N PHE A 54 -15.17 -3.59 -2.14
CA PHE A 54 -16.56 -4.04 -2.23
C PHE A 54 -16.66 -5.57 -2.13
N ASN A 55 -15.81 -6.29 -2.85
CA ASN A 55 -15.75 -7.75 -2.82
C ASN A 55 -15.32 -8.27 -1.44
N LEU A 56 -14.30 -7.67 -0.83
CA LEU A 56 -13.86 -8.00 0.51
C LEU A 56 -15.01 -7.86 1.52
N ARG A 57 -15.68 -6.71 1.52
CA ARG A 57 -16.74 -6.42 2.47
C ARG A 57 -17.92 -7.37 2.34
N LYS A 58 -18.28 -7.74 1.10
CA LYS A 58 -19.33 -8.73 0.86
C LYS A 58 -18.96 -10.09 1.43
N ALA A 59 -17.72 -10.54 1.22
CA ALA A 59 -17.24 -11.83 1.71
C ALA A 59 -17.15 -11.89 3.24
N LEU A 60 -16.59 -10.85 3.87
CA LEU A 60 -16.42 -10.78 5.33
C LEU A 60 -17.68 -10.23 6.06
N LYS A 61 -18.75 -9.90 5.32
CA LYS A 61 -19.99 -9.30 5.85
C LYS A 61 -19.74 -8.01 6.66
N LEU A 62 -18.83 -7.17 6.18
CA LEU A 62 -18.41 -5.95 6.86
C LEU A 62 -19.31 -4.75 6.52
N LYS A 63 -19.49 -3.87 7.52
CA LYS A 63 -20.11 -2.54 7.37
C LYS A 63 -19.24 -1.61 6.51
N ARG A 64 -19.70 -0.37 6.26
CA ARG A 64 -18.97 0.59 5.43
C ARG A 64 -17.74 1.18 6.11
N ASP A 65 -17.91 1.46 7.38
CA ASP A 65 -16.98 2.09 8.30
C ASP A 65 -16.25 1.06 9.18
N PHE A 66 -16.06 -0.16 8.68
CA PHE A 66 -15.45 -1.24 9.45
C PHE A 66 -14.11 -0.81 10.07
N SER A 67 -13.83 -1.33 11.25
CA SER A 67 -12.56 -1.17 11.96
C SER A 67 -11.63 -2.34 11.65
N LEU A 68 -10.38 -2.23 12.10
CA LEU A 68 -9.46 -3.36 12.08
C LEU A 68 -9.99 -4.53 12.92
N ALA A 69 -10.67 -4.26 14.04
CA ALA A 69 -11.22 -5.28 14.91
C ALA A 69 -12.29 -6.12 14.20
N ASP A 70 -13.17 -5.49 13.40
CA ASP A 70 -14.19 -6.21 12.62
C ASP A 70 -13.56 -7.17 11.60
N ILE A 71 -12.43 -6.77 10.98
CA ILE A 71 -11.67 -7.66 10.09
C ILE A 71 -11.10 -8.83 10.87
N ILE A 72 -10.43 -8.56 12.00
CA ILE A 72 -9.79 -9.58 12.82
C ILE A 72 -10.83 -10.61 13.31
N GLU A 73 -11.99 -10.15 13.78
CA GLU A 73 -13.09 -11.01 14.19
C GLU A 73 -13.56 -11.92 13.05
N ALA A 74 -13.78 -11.36 11.86
CA ALA A 74 -14.21 -12.12 10.69
C ALA A 74 -13.20 -13.19 10.25
N ILE A 75 -11.91 -12.85 10.16
CA ILE A 75 -10.87 -13.79 9.71
C ILE A 75 -10.54 -14.87 10.74
N LEU A 76 -10.75 -14.58 12.03
CA LEU A 76 -10.60 -15.58 13.10
C LEU A 76 -11.77 -16.56 13.14
N ALA A 77 -12.96 -16.11 12.75
CA ALA A 77 -14.16 -16.94 12.73
C ALA A 77 -14.22 -17.90 11.53
N SER A 78 -13.50 -17.64 10.43
CA SER A 78 -13.59 -18.45 9.22
C SER A 78 -12.29 -18.47 8.40
N TRP A 79 -11.84 -19.68 8.06
CA TRP A 79 -10.74 -19.90 7.13
C TRP A 79 -10.99 -19.33 5.74
N GLU A 80 -12.25 -19.30 5.29
CA GLU A 80 -12.61 -18.68 4.02
C GLU A 80 -12.43 -17.16 4.10
N CYS A 81 -12.90 -16.52 5.17
CA CYS A 81 -12.69 -15.09 5.42
C CYS A 81 -11.19 -14.76 5.51
N TRP A 82 -10.42 -15.61 6.19
CA TRP A 82 -8.96 -15.52 6.25
C TRP A 82 -8.33 -15.56 4.86
N TYR A 83 -8.71 -16.53 4.03
CA TYR A 83 -8.16 -16.67 2.68
C TYR A 83 -8.54 -15.47 1.80
N THR A 84 -9.79 -15.03 1.85
CA THR A 84 -10.26 -13.85 1.10
C THR A 84 -9.49 -12.60 1.51
N PHE A 85 -9.31 -12.35 2.80
CA PHE A 85 -8.54 -11.19 3.26
C PHE A 85 -7.05 -11.29 2.89
N SER A 86 -6.46 -12.49 2.98
CA SER A 86 -5.08 -12.74 2.54
C SER A 86 -4.90 -12.51 1.03
N ALA A 87 -5.88 -12.88 0.20
CA ALA A 87 -5.85 -12.64 -1.24
C ALA A 87 -6.01 -11.15 -1.57
N TYR A 88 -6.98 -10.49 -0.93
CA TYR A 88 -7.21 -9.04 -1.05
C TYR A 88 -5.96 -8.22 -0.70
N THR A 89 -5.37 -8.47 0.47
CA THR A 89 -4.16 -7.76 0.92
C THR A 89 -2.97 -8.00 -0.01
N LYS A 90 -2.82 -9.22 -0.54
CA LYS A 90 -1.78 -9.51 -1.54
C LYS A 90 -1.98 -8.73 -2.84
N GLN A 91 -3.21 -8.61 -3.31
CA GLN A 91 -3.52 -7.88 -4.55
C GLN A 91 -3.17 -6.39 -4.40
N ILE A 92 -3.82 -5.70 -3.47
CA ILE A 92 -3.68 -4.26 -3.32
C ILE A 92 -2.23 -3.86 -2.98
N MET A 93 -1.54 -4.67 -2.18
CA MET A 93 -0.16 -4.37 -1.80
C MET A 93 0.80 -4.55 -2.96
N ARG A 94 0.61 -5.57 -3.83
CA ARG A 94 1.45 -5.74 -5.03
C ARG A 94 1.35 -4.56 -5.97
N GLU A 95 0.13 -4.09 -6.22
CA GLU A 95 -0.11 -2.93 -7.09
C GLU A 95 0.46 -1.66 -6.47
N LYS A 96 0.31 -1.48 -5.16
CA LYS A 96 0.88 -0.34 -4.43
C LYS A 96 2.42 -0.36 -4.41
N GLU A 97 3.04 -1.51 -4.19
CA GLU A 97 4.49 -1.70 -4.27
C GLU A 97 5.03 -1.42 -5.68
N GLU A 98 4.31 -1.83 -6.73
CA GLU A 98 4.74 -1.54 -8.10
C GLU A 98 4.67 -0.05 -8.41
N LYS A 99 3.65 0.65 -7.90
CA LYS A 99 3.55 2.11 -8.00
C LYS A 99 4.72 2.79 -7.29
N GLU A 100 5.05 2.37 -6.07
CA GLU A 100 6.21 2.90 -5.33
C GLU A 100 7.52 2.66 -6.09
N ARG A 101 7.78 1.42 -6.54
CA ARG A 101 8.97 1.09 -7.36
C ARG A 101 9.07 1.94 -8.62
N SER A 102 7.95 2.16 -9.31
CA SER A 102 7.92 2.99 -10.52
C SER A 102 8.30 4.44 -10.22
N LEU A 103 7.83 4.98 -9.10
CA LEU A 103 8.18 6.33 -8.66
C LEU A 103 9.63 6.45 -8.22
N GLU A 104 10.19 5.42 -7.57
CA GLU A 104 11.61 5.39 -7.22
C GLU A 104 12.50 5.38 -8.46
N ARG A 105 12.16 4.57 -9.48
CA ARG A 105 12.88 4.56 -10.76
C ARG A 105 12.83 5.92 -11.47
N ALA A 106 11.70 6.63 -11.40
CA ALA A 106 11.58 7.96 -11.98
C ALA A 106 12.34 9.06 -11.21
N ARG A 107 12.71 8.80 -9.95
CA ARG A 107 13.50 9.71 -9.10
C ARG A 107 15.00 9.43 -9.14
N ALA A 108 15.40 8.24 -9.55
CA ALA A 108 16.82 7.91 -9.70
C ALA A 108 17.41 8.77 -10.82
N PRO A 109 18.52 9.50 -10.58
CA PRO A 109 19.18 10.25 -11.64
C PRO A 109 19.64 9.30 -12.74
N SER A 110 19.44 9.69 -14.00
CA SER A 110 20.06 9.02 -15.14
C SER A 110 21.57 9.19 -14.98
N SER A 111 22.32 8.09 -14.91
CA SER A 111 23.78 8.06 -14.87
C SER A 111 24.44 8.52 -16.18
N THR A 112 23.81 9.44 -16.92
CA THR A 112 24.27 9.97 -18.21
C THR A 112 24.43 11.50 -18.19
N GLU A 113 24.03 12.19 -17.12
CA GLU A 113 24.15 13.66 -17.03
C GLU A 113 25.41 14.13 -16.27
N GLU A 114 26.19 13.20 -15.71
CA GLU A 114 27.46 13.52 -15.05
C GLU A 114 28.66 13.55 -16.02
N GLU A 115 28.60 12.84 -17.16
CA GLU A 115 29.68 12.85 -18.17
C GLU A 115 29.66 14.10 -19.08
N GLU A 116 28.48 14.67 -19.39
CA GLU A 116 28.41 15.87 -20.25
C GLU A 116 28.86 17.18 -19.56
N LYS A 117 29.02 17.18 -18.22
CA LYS A 117 29.55 18.36 -17.51
C LYS A 117 31.08 18.39 -17.40
N GLU A 118 31.77 17.27 -17.64
CA GLU A 118 33.23 17.25 -17.70
C GLU A 118 33.78 17.61 -19.10
N GLU A 119 33.03 17.36 -20.18
CA GLU A 119 33.48 17.69 -21.56
C GLU A 119 33.33 19.18 -21.95
N ASP A 120 32.50 19.98 -21.26
CA ASP A 120 32.34 21.43 -21.57
C ASP A 120 33.26 22.33 -20.72
N SER A 121 34.22 21.73 -20.00
CA SER A 121 35.21 22.43 -19.16
C SER A 121 36.67 22.30 -19.65
N GLU A 122 36.91 21.71 -20.83
CA GLU A 122 38.25 21.55 -21.43
C GLU A 122 38.48 22.40 -22.68
#